data_AF-A0A368SVU9-F1
#
_entry.id   AF-A0A368SVU9-F1
#
_cell.length_a   1.000
_cell.length_b   1.000
_cell.length_c   1.000
_cell.angle_alpha   90.00
_cell.angle_beta   90.00
_cell.angle_gamma   90.00
#
_symmetry.space_group_name_H-M   'P 1'
#
loop_
_entity.id
_entity.type
_entity.pdbx_description
1 polymer ?
#
loop_
_entity_poly.entity_id
_entity_poly.type
_entity_poly.pdbx_seq_one_letter_code
_entity_poly.pdbx_strand_id
1 'polypeptide(L)'
;MDARLVTLLLLAAAASAPLASPQLDSAFYKTTCPDAEKVIFDVVQNRFKQDPGTAAGLLRLVFHDCFANGCDASILIDPLSNQASEKEAGPNISVRGYDVIEEIKTELEKKCPGVVSCADIVAASARDAVKLTGGPAYEVPMGRRDSLTSNREDADALPGPDIAVPKLIDEFSKQGFSLEEMIAMLAGGHSIGICRCFFIETDAAPIDPEYRKNISAACDGKDSGTVPMDSVSPNVFDGTYFALALAKKMPLTIDRLVGMDPKTEPVLKAMEAKPADFVPLFAKSMEKLSVLKVLTGKDGEIRKTCSEFNNPQASSDTSVIRISSLNPDQMGLSQPGAAKPAVAEARKVAPGGEEEATKRIRNAVKLTKTFVNEAAAKVEGGVVVNKAAQIQTPKPNVVPTIQPPKPVVPTIQPPKVVPIIPPPNIVVPPIGGEVRKEAGVQAAGQVSGTAATNKAAGIDESKLTAAGNKILGDEPASKLPGGETTDRPTPKLRGAAQ
;
A
#
# COMPACT_ATOMS: atom_id res chain seq x y z
N MET A 1 -9.71 40.04 48.64
CA MET A 1 -10.03 39.97 47.20
C MET A 1 -11.52 39.72 47.07
N ASP A 2 -12.21 40.41 46.17
CA ASP A 2 -13.66 40.23 45.99
C ASP A 2 -13.96 38.79 45.54
N ALA A 3 -14.94 38.14 46.17
CA ALA A 3 -15.32 36.77 45.84
C ALA A 3 -15.70 36.63 44.35
N ARG A 4 -16.31 37.68 43.76
CA ARG A 4 -16.65 37.70 42.33
C ARG A 4 -15.41 37.66 41.43
N LEU A 5 -14.32 38.29 41.86
CA LEU A 5 -13.05 38.32 41.12
C LEU A 5 -12.37 36.94 41.15
N VAL A 6 -12.46 36.22 42.28
CA VAL A 6 -11.96 34.85 42.40
C VAL A 6 -12.75 33.88 41.51
N THR A 7 -14.08 33.98 41.48
CA THR A 7 -14.92 33.15 40.60
C THR A 7 -14.66 33.44 39.11
N LEU A 8 -14.47 34.71 38.73
CA LEU A 8 -14.10 35.09 37.36
C LEU A 8 -12.72 34.55 36.96
N LEU A 9 -11.73 34.61 37.85
CA LEU A 9 -10.40 34.03 37.61
C LEU A 9 -10.44 32.49 37.46
N LEU A 10 -11.27 31.80 38.24
CA LEU A 10 -11.46 30.35 38.13
C LEU A 10 -12.17 29.94 36.83
N LEU A 11 -13.20 30.68 36.40
CA LEU A 11 -13.85 30.44 35.10
C LEU A 11 -12.91 30.74 33.92
N ALA A 12 -12.11 31.81 34.01
CA ALA A 12 -11.10 32.13 33.00
C ALA A 12 -10.02 31.04 32.90
N ALA A 13 -9.54 30.53 34.03
CA ALA A 13 -8.56 29.44 34.07
C ALA A 13 -9.12 28.14 33.45
N ALA A 14 -10.39 27.81 33.71
CA ALA A 14 -11.06 26.65 33.11
C ALA A 14 -11.27 26.79 31.59
N ALA A 15 -11.45 28.01 31.08
CA ALA A 15 -11.54 28.29 29.64
C ALA A 15 -10.18 28.31 28.92
N SER A 16 -9.07 28.32 29.67
CA SER A 16 -7.70 28.29 29.15
C SER A 16 -6.97 26.95 29.31
N ALA A 17 -7.68 25.88 29.67
CA ALA A 17 -7.15 24.55 29.41
C ALA A 17 -6.95 24.42 27.89
N PRO A 18 -5.74 24.09 27.39
CA PRO A 18 -5.58 23.83 25.97
C PRO A 18 -6.55 22.71 25.59
N LEU A 19 -7.38 22.93 24.57
CA LEU A 19 -7.99 21.81 23.88
C LEU A 19 -6.82 21.00 23.32
N ALA A 20 -6.47 19.92 24.00
CA ALA A 20 -5.61 18.92 23.44
C ALA A 20 -6.37 18.37 22.23
N SER A 21 -6.01 18.84 21.03
CA SER A 21 -6.28 18.08 19.81
C SER A 21 -5.79 16.67 20.09
N PRO A 22 -6.63 15.64 20.05
CA PRO A 22 -6.21 14.29 20.36
C PRO A 22 -5.21 13.86 19.30
N GLN A 23 -3.93 13.93 19.67
CA GLN A 23 -2.81 13.52 18.85
C GLN A 23 -2.80 12.00 18.77
N LEU A 24 -2.25 11.47 17.69
CA LEU A 24 -2.04 10.04 17.57
C LEU A 24 -1.03 9.59 18.63
N ASP A 25 -1.30 8.46 19.29
CA ASP A 25 -0.48 7.90 20.37
C ASP A 25 -0.39 6.37 20.21
N SER A 26 0.80 5.79 20.39
CA SER A 26 0.97 4.34 20.41
C SER A 26 0.19 3.69 21.56
N ALA A 27 -0.09 4.42 22.64
CA ALA A 27 -0.86 3.95 23.78
C ALA A 27 -2.37 4.29 23.72
N PHE A 28 -2.88 4.84 22.60
CA PHE A 28 -4.26 5.37 22.51
C PHE A 28 -5.35 4.39 23.01
N TYR A 29 -5.26 3.12 22.64
CA TYR A 29 -6.23 2.08 23.03
C TYR A 29 -5.91 1.37 24.36
N LYS A 30 -4.79 1.68 25.03
CA LYS A 30 -4.29 0.95 26.20
C LYS A 30 -5.26 0.89 27.39
N THR A 31 -6.20 1.82 27.48
CA THR A 31 -7.25 1.85 28.53
C THR A 31 -8.64 1.45 28.00
N THR A 32 -8.96 1.77 26.75
CA THR A 32 -10.29 1.58 26.17
C THR A 32 -10.48 0.24 25.45
N CYS A 33 -9.42 -0.30 24.86
CA CYS A 33 -9.38 -1.65 24.30
C CYS A 33 -7.95 -2.23 24.39
N PRO A 34 -7.50 -2.70 25.57
CA PRO A 34 -6.11 -3.13 25.80
C PRO A 34 -5.65 -4.28 24.89
N ASP A 35 -6.58 -5.10 24.40
CA ASP A 35 -6.33 -6.22 23.49
C ASP A 35 -6.24 -5.81 22.01
N ALA A 36 -6.49 -4.54 21.64
CA ALA A 36 -6.76 -4.14 20.25
C ALA A 36 -5.66 -4.58 19.26
N GLU A 37 -4.40 -4.18 19.50
CA GLU A 37 -3.26 -4.56 18.66
C GLU A 37 -3.01 -6.07 18.63
N LYS A 38 -3.33 -6.77 19.74
CA LYS A 38 -3.20 -8.24 19.78
C LYS A 38 -4.22 -8.91 18.85
N VAL A 39 -5.46 -8.44 18.85
CA VAL A 39 -6.53 -8.97 17.98
C VAL A 39 -6.21 -8.73 16.51
N ILE A 40 -5.73 -7.51 16.17
CA ILE A 40 -5.27 -7.16 14.82
C ILE A 40 -4.16 -8.14 14.39
N PHE A 41 -3.10 -8.27 15.19
CA PHE A 41 -1.96 -9.14 14.88
C PHE A 41 -2.35 -10.62 14.77
N ASP A 42 -3.19 -11.13 15.67
CA ASP A 42 -3.64 -12.53 15.66
C ASP A 42 -4.38 -12.88 14.35
N VAL A 43 -5.31 -12.02 13.90
CA VAL A 43 -6.06 -12.25 12.65
C VAL A 43 -5.15 -12.11 11.42
N VAL A 44 -4.34 -11.05 11.34
CA VAL A 44 -3.38 -10.85 10.25
C VAL A 44 -2.41 -12.04 10.15
N GLN A 45 -1.87 -12.52 11.27
CA GLN A 45 -1.01 -13.68 11.31
C GLN A 45 -1.73 -14.97 10.85
N ASN A 46 -2.98 -15.16 11.26
CA ASN A 46 -3.75 -16.35 10.86
C ASN A 46 -4.11 -16.34 9.37
N ARG A 47 -4.44 -15.18 8.80
CA ARG A 47 -4.66 -15.03 7.35
C ARG A 47 -3.38 -15.18 6.55
N PHE A 48 -2.26 -14.60 7.01
CA PHE A 48 -0.93 -14.78 6.39
C PHE A 48 -0.48 -16.26 6.35
N LYS A 49 -0.77 -17.06 7.38
CA LYS A 49 -0.51 -18.52 7.37
C LYS A 49 -1.34 -19.29 6.34
N GLN A 50 -2.49 -18.75 5.92
CA GLN A 50 -3.38 -19.37 4.93
C GLN A 50 -3.02 -18.90 3.50
N ASP A 51 -2.76 -17.60 3.33
CA ASP A 51 -2.29 -16.98 2.09
C ASP A 51 -1.19 -15.95 2.42
N PRO A 52 0.09 -16.22 2.09
CA PRO A 52 1.17 -15.24 2.24
C PRO A 52 0.92 -13.92 1.50
N GLY A 53 0.14 -13.96 0.41
CA GLY A 53 -0.29 -12.79 -0.35
C GLY A 53 -1.17 -11.81 0.45
N THR A 54 -1.70 -12.21 1.62
CA THR A 54 -2.35 -11.30 2.58
C THR A 54 -1.43 -10.14 2.96
N ALA A 55 -0.13 -10.39 3.18
CA ALA A 55 0.78 -9.34 3.63
C ALA A 55 0.94 -8.22 2.59
N ALA A 56 1.17 -8.59 1.33
CA ALA A 56 1.24 -7.64 0.22
C ALA A 56 -0.10 -6.93 -0.02
N GLY A 57 -1.22 -7.63 0.16
CA GLY A 57 -2.56 -7.03 0.07
C GLY A 57 -2.77 -5.91 1.10
N LEU A 58 -2.45 -6.17 2.38
CA LEU A 58 -2.58 -5.20 3.47
C LEU A 58 -1.59 -4.03 3.35
N LEU A 59 -0.35 -4.29 2.94
CA LEU A 59 0.65 -3.25 2.70
C LEU A 59 0.24 -2.33 1.54
N ARG A 60 -0.35 -2.90 0.48
CA ARG A 60 -0.92 -2.12 -0.62
C ARG A 60 -2.17 -1.35 -0.19
N LEU A 61 -3.03 -1.94 0.64
CA LEU A 61 -4.26 -1.30 1.12
C LEU A 61 -3.98 0.00 1.88
N VAL A 62 -3.00 0.02 2.80
CA VAL A 62 -2.64 1.27 3.52
C VAL A 62 -2.06 2.34 2.59
N PHE A 63 -1.29 1.96 1.56
CA PHE A 63 -0.82 2.93 0.56
C PHE A 63 -2.00 3.51 -0.22
N HIS A 64 -2.90 2.67 -0.70
CA HIS A 64 -4.05 3.12 -1.49
C HIS A 64 -5.02 4.02 -0.70
N ASP A 65 -5.25 3.73 0.59
CA ASP A 65 -6.02 4.58 1.51
C ASP A 65 -5.33 5.94 1.70
N CYS A 66 -4.14 5.91 2.32
CA CYS A 66 -3.43 7.11 2.74
C CYS A 66 -3.09 8.05 1.58
N PHE A 67 -2.70 7.51 0.42
CA PHE A 67 -2.13 8.31 -0.67
C PHE A 67 -3.20 8.94 -1.59
N ALA A 68 -4.46 8.49 -1.52
CA ALA A 68 -5.58 9.09 -2.22
C ALA A 68 -5.98 10.42 -1.56
N ASN A 69 -6.62 10.37 -0.40
CA ASN A 69 -7.04 11.58 0.33
C ASN A 69 -6.56 11.66 1.79
N GLY A 70 -6.19 10.55 2.43
CA GLY A 70 -5.63 10.51 3.78
C GLY A 70 -5.81 9.14 4.42
N CYS A 71 -5.13 8.88 5.55
CA CYS A 71 -5.31 7.62 6.27
C CYS A 71 -6.59 7.69 7.13
N ASP A 72 -7.75 7.63 6.50
CA ASP A 72 -9.08 7.72 7.13
C ASP A 72 -10.00 6.54 6.77
N ALA A 73 -9.45 5.51 6.12
CA ALA A 73 -10.17 4.31 5.69
C ALA A 73 -11.39 4.59 4.80
N SER A 74 -11.39 5.69 4.03
CA SER A 74 -12.38 5.99 2.99
C SER A 74 -12.42 4.90 1.91
N ILE A 75 -11.29 4.24 1.63
CA ILE A 75 -11.20 3.12 0.67
C ILE A 75 -12.06 1.91 1.05
N LEU A 76 -12.40 1.75 2.34
CA LEU A 76 -13.14 0.59 2.81
C LEU A 76 -14.64 0.66 2.51
N ILE A 77 -15.17 1.82 2.11
CA ILE A 77 -16.61 2.02 1.88
C ILE A 77 -17.09 1.30 0.60
N ASP A 78 -18.18 0.55 0.70
CA ASP A 78 -18.89 -0.02 -0.45
C ASP A 78 -19.69 1.07 -1.19
N PRO A 79 -19.85 0.96 -2.53
CA PRO A 79 -20.56 1.97 -3.31
C PRO A 79 -22.04 2.06 -2.89
N LEU A 80 -22.53 3.30 -2.76
CA LEU A 80 -23.93 3.58 -2.47
C LEU A 80 -24.71 3.70 -3.79
N SER A 81 -26.04 3.51 -3.73
CA SER A 81 -26.90 3.43 -4.92
C SER A 81 -26.89 4.65 -5.85
N ASN A 82 -26.35 5.78 -5.39
CA ASN A 82 -26.17 7.02 -6.12
C ASN A 82 -24.77 7.67 -5.95
N GLN A 83 -23.82 7.01 -5.29
CA GLN A 83 -22.46 7.52 -5.08
C GLN A 83 -21.42 6.40 -5.26
N ALA A 84 -20.55 6.57 -6.25
CA ALA A 84 -19.43 5.66 -6.48
C ALA A 84 -18.37 5.87 -5.39
N SER A 85 -17.95 4.79 -4.73
CA SER A 85 -16.89 4.83 -3.72
C SER A 85 -15.51 4.60 -4.35
N GLU A 86 -14.48 4.80 -3.54
CA GLU A 86 -13.09 4.52 -3.94
C GLU A 86 -12.85 3.07 -4.37
N LYS A 87 -13.64 2.09 -3.92
CA LYS A 87 -13.50 0.69 -4.37
C LYS A 87 -13.75 0.53 -5.88
N GLU A 88 -14.54 1.41 -6.47
CA GLU A 88 -14.85 1.38 -7.92
C GLU A 88 -13.80 2.12 -8.77
N ALA A 89 -12.82 2.80 -8.14
CA ALA A 89 -11.73 3.47 -8.83
C ALA A 89 -10.78 2.47 -9.51
N GLY A 90 -10.25 2.83 -10.68
CA GLY A 90 -9.41 1.95 -11.50
C GLY A 90 -8.25 1.29 -10.74
N PRO A 91 -7.45 2.05 -9.97
CA PRO A 91 -6.36 1.50 -9.15
C PRO A 91 -6.83 0.50 -8.08
N ASN A 92 -8.05 0.67 -7.55
CA ASN A 92 -8.58 -0.03 -6.39
C ASN A 92 -9.31 -1.35 -6.69
N ILE A 93 -9.76 -1.56 -7.95
CA ILE A 93 -10.38 -2.82 -8.43
C ILE A 93 -9.51 -4.06 -8.15
N SER A 94 -8.20 -3.88 -7.97
CA SER A 94 -7.22 -4.94 -7.73
C SER A 94 -6.70 -5.01 -6.29
N VAL A 95 -7.15 -4.12 -5.40
CA VAL A 95 -6.73 -4.11 -3.98
C VAL A 95 -7.39 -5.28 -3.24
N ARG A 96 -6.64 -5.87 -2.30
CA ARG A 96 -7.05 -7.02 -1.47
C ARG A 96 -7.00 -6.65 0.01
N GLY A 97 -7.60 -7.48 0.86
CA GLY A 97 -7.52 -7.35 2.32
C GLY A 97 -8.75 -6.71 2.97
N TYR A 98 -9.72 -6.20 2.21
CA TYR A 98 -10.99 -5.70 2.73
C TYR A 98 -11.68 -6.71 3.67
N ASP A 99 -11.66 -7.99 3.32
CA ASP A 99 -12.22 -9.10 4.11
C ASP A 99 -11.46 -9.34 5.42
N VAL A 100 -10.14 -9.12 5.42
CA VAL A 100 -9.29 -9.23 6.60
C VAL A 100 -9.55 -8.07 7.57
N ILE A 101 -9.70 -6.84 7.05
CA ILE A 101 -10.05 -5.67 7.87
C ILE A 101 -11.44 -5.84 8.49
N GLU A 102 -12.42 -6.34 7.75
CA GLU A 102 -13.78 -6.56 8.26
C GLU A 102 -13.84 -7.71 9.31
N GLU A 103 -13.03 -8.77 9.16
CA GLU A 103 -12.87 -9.80 10.19
C GLU A 103 -12.26 -9.21 11.48
N ILE A 104 -11.16 -8.46 11.36
CA ILE A 104 -10.54 -7.78 12.50
C ILE A 104 -11.53 -6.86 13.20
N LYS A 105 -12.28 -6.06 12.42
CA LYS A 105 -13.31 -5.17 12.95
C LYS A 105 -14.40 -5.94 13.70
N THR A 106 -14.87 -7.05 13.12
CA THR A 106 -15.86 -7.94 13.74
C THR A 106 -15.38 -8.51 15.07
N GLU A 107 -14.11 -8.91 15.21
CA GLU A 107 -13.56 -9.38 16.48
C GLU A 107 -13.32 -8.26 17.50
N LEU A 108 -12.94 -7.07 17.04
CA LEU A 108 -12.79 -5.89 17.90
C LEU A 108 -14.13 -5.40 18.44
N GLU A 109 -15.17 -5.31 17.62
CA GLU A 109 -16.51 -4.90 18.07
C GLU A 109 -17.13 -5.88 19.08
N LYS A 110 -16.77 -7.17 19.06
CA LYS A 110 -17.16 -8.12 20.11
C LYS A 110 -16.49 -7.86 21.45
N LYS A 111 -15.28 -7.29 21.45
CA LYS A 111 -14.46 -7.04 22.65
C LYS A 111 -14.62 -5.63 23.21
N CYS A 112 -14.65 -4.63 22.35
CA CYS A 112 -14.67 -3.21 22.68
C CYS A 112 -15.53 -2.42 21.66
N PRO A 113 -16.87 -2.54 21.74
CA PRO A 113 -17.78 -1.96 20.75
C PRO A 113 -17.59 -0.45 20.57
N GLY A 114 -17.49 0.00 19.32
CA GLY A 114 -17.39 1.42 18.95
C GLY A 114 -16.10 2.12 19.41
N VAL A 115 -15.04 1.37 19.73
CA VAL A 115 -13.76 1.94 20.22
C VAL A 115 -12.72 2.12 19.11
N VAL A 116 -12.42 1.08 18.35
CA VAL A 116 -11.30 1.07 17.40
C VAL A 116 -11.77 1.48 15.99
N SER A 117 -11.12 2.47 15.37
CA SER A 117 -11.45 2.91 14.00
C SER A 117 -10.96 1.92 12.95
N CYS A 118 -11.59 1.90 11.78
CA CYS A 118 -11.09 1.10 10.67
C CYS A 118 -9.79 1.66 10.10
N ALA A 119 -9.59 2.99 10.16
CA ALA A 119 -8.34 3.65 9.80
C ALA A 119 -7.14 3.15 10.61
N ASP A 120 -7.28 2.97 11.93
CA ASP A 120 -6.23 2.38 12.76
C ASP A 120 -6.03 0.88 12.47
N ILE A 121 -7.10 0.13 12.17
CA ILE A 121 -7.00 -1.28 11.78
C ILE A 121 -6.19 -1.42 10.48
N VAL A 122 -6.42 -0.57 9.47
CA VAL A 122 -5.66 -0.59 8.20
C VAL A 122 -4.18 -0.30 8.46
N ALA A 123 -3.85 0.76 9.20
CA ALA A 123 -2.48 1.14 9.49
C ALA A 123 -1.72 0.06 10.30
N ALA A 124 -2.36 -0.48 11.35
CA ALA A 124 -1.80 -1.54 12.18
C ALA A 124 -1.60 -2.85 11.39
N SER A 125 -2.58 -3.22 10.55
CA SER A 125 -2.53 -4.45 9.75
C SER A 125 -1.37 -4.46 8.75
N ALA A 126 -1.03 -3.30 8.17
CA ALA A 126 0.13 -3.16 7.30
C ALA A 126 1.46 -3.29 8.05
N ARG A 127 1.57 -2.74 9.27
CA ARG A 127 2.75 -2.89 10.14
C ARG A 127 2.96 -4.34 10.55
N ASP A 128 1.88 -5.04 10.85
CA ASP A 128 1.92 -6.47 11.20
C ASP A 128 2.24 -7.35 9.99
N ALA A 129 1.72 -7.00 8.80
CA ALA A 129 2.06 -7.65 7.53
C ALA A 129 3.56 -7.55 7.20
N VAL A 130 4.16 -6.35 7.29
CA VAL A 130 5.60 -6.14 7.06
C VAL A 130 6.45 -6.94 8.05
N LYS A 131 6.05 -6.98 9.32
CA LYS A 131 6.72 -7.77 10.35
C LYS A 131 6.70 -9.27 10.06
N LEU A 132 5.60 -9.79 9.51
CA LEU A 132 5.44 -11.21 9.19
C LEU A 132 6.25 -11.65 7.96
N THR A 133 6.55 -10.75 7.03
CA THR A 133 7.44 -11.02 5.88
C THR A 133 8.93 -10.81 6.19
N GLY A 134 9.29 -10.51 7.45
CA GLY A 134 10.67 -10.30 7.90
C GLY A 134 11.17 -8.87 7.79
N GLY A 135 10.29 -7.91 7.48
CA GLY A 135 10.62 -6.49 7.38
C GLY A 135 10.82 -5.80 8.75
N PRO A 136 11.12 -4.49 8.73
CA PRO A 136 11.38 -3.74 9.95
C PRO A 136 10.18 -3.69 10.89
N ALA A 137 10.46 -3.67 12.19
CA ALA A 137 9.54 -3.10 13.16
C ALA A 137 9.54 -1.57 13.01
N TYR A 138 8.35 -0.97 13.03
CA TYR A 138 8.13 0.47 13.04
C TYR A 138 6.87 0.79 13.86
N GLU A 139 6.79 2.00 14.37
CA GLU A 139 5.66 2.40 15.21
C GLU A 139 4.46 2.80 14.35
N VAL A 140 3.25 2.52 14.84
CA VAL A 140 2.01 3.07 14.26
C VAL A 140 1.29 3.76 15.41
N PRO A 141 1.36 5.10 15.51
CA PRO A 141 0.59 5.82 16.51
C PRO A 141 -0.89 5.72 16.12
N MET A 142 -1.76 5.47 17.09
CA MET A 142 -3.19 5.18 16.92
C MET A 142 -4.06 6.38 17.32
N GLY A 143 -5.34 6.37 16.98
CA GLY A 143 -6.30 7.44 17.25
C GLY A 143 -6.88 8.10 16.00
N ARG A 144 -6.71 7.47 14.83
CA ARG A 144 -7.35 7.91 13.57
C ARG A 144 -8.86 7.74 13.69
N ARG A 145 -9.58 8.48 12.85
CA ARG A 145 -11.03 8.37 12.71
C ARG A 145 -11.41 8.05 11.28
N ASP A 146 -12.55 7.41 11.14
CA ASP A 146 -13.09 6.95 9.88
C ASP A 146 -13.70 8.11 9.09
N SER A 147 -13.44 8.17 7.79
CA SER A 147 -14.01 9.17 6.90
C SER A 147 -15.55 9.11 6.87
N LEU A 148 -16.17 10.26 6.61
CA LEU A 148 -17.61 10.37 6.33
C LEU A 148 -17.91 10.45 4.82
N THR A 149 -16.87 10.26 3.99
CA THR A 149 -16.92 10.33 2.53
C THR A 149 -16.02 9.25 1.92
N SER A 150 -16.31 8.85 0.70
CA SER A 150 -15.44 8.02 -0.14
C SER A 150 -15.74 8.43 -1.57
N ASN A 151 -14.76 9.03 -2.25
CA ASN A 151 -14.97 9.58 -3.58
C ASN A 151 -14.05 8.85 -4.57
N ARG A 152 -14.66 8.19 -5.56
CA ARG A 152 -13.95 7.50 -6.64
C ARG A 152 -12.84 8.37 -7.25
N GLU A 153 -13.09 9.65 -7.45
CA GLU A 153 -12.19 10.60 -8.10
C GLU A 153 -10.89 10.83 -7.32
N ASP A 154 -10.91 10.71 -5.99
CA ASP A 154 -9.71 10.83 -5.15
C ASP A 154 -8.75 9.64 -5.38
N ALA A 155 -9.31 8.43 -5.54
CA ALA A 155 -8.55 7.22 -5.82
C ALA A 155 -8.19 7.00 -7.30
N ASP A 156 -9.00 7.51 -8.26
CA ASP A 156 -8.65 7.52 -9.69
C ASP A 156 -7.42 8.42 -9.98
N ALA A 157 -6.98 9.26 -9.02
CA ALA A 157 -5.77 10.07 -9.10
C ALA A 157 -4.47 9.38 -8.61
N LEU A 158 -4.56 8.15 -8.07
CA LEU A 158 -3.39 7.41 -7.56
C LEU A 158 -2.37 7.09 -8.66
N PRO A 159 -1.05 7.05 -8.35
CA PRO A 159 -0.01 6.71 -9.32
C PRO A 159 -0.22 5.34 -10.01
N GLY A 160 -0.37 5.34 -11.33
CA GLY A 160 -0.46 4.13 -12.16
C GLY A 160 0.91 3.47 -12.45
N PRO A 161 0.94 2.21 -12.92
CA PRO A 161 2.17 1.47 -13.21
C PRO A 161 2.92 1.96 -14.48
N ASP A 162 2.27 2.81 -15.27
CA ASP A 162 2.72 3.44 -16.51
C ASP A 162 3.12 4.93 -16.31
N ILE A 163 3.03 5.45 -15.08
CA ILE A 163 3.37 6.83 -14.73
C ILE A 163 4.80 7.19 -15.15
N ALA A 164 5.00 8.43 -15.64
CA ALA A 164 6.34 8.92 -15.92
C ALA A 164 7.11 9.21 -14.62
N VAL A 165 8.39 8.81 -14.52
CA VAL A 165 9.22 9.00 -13.30
C VAL A 165 9.20 10.44 -12.75
N PRO A 166 9.31 11.53 -13.56
CA PRO A 166 9.20 12.89 -13.03
C PRO A 166 7.84 13.22 -12.39
N LYS A 167 6.76 12.57 -12.84
CA LYS A 167 5.41 12.73 -12.31
C LYS A 167 5.20 11.91 -11.03
N LEU A 168 5.80 10.72 -10.94
CA LEU A 168 5.84 9.95 -9.69
C LEU A 168 6.55 10.76 -8.58
N ILE A 169 7.72 11.33 -8.89
CA ILE A 169 8.48 12.19 -7.96
C ILE A 169 7.65 13.40 -7.53
N ASP A 170 6.91 14.04 -8.45
CA ASP A 170 6.01 15.16 -8.17
C ASP A 170 4.87 14.76 -7.19
N GLU A 171 4.20 13.63 -7.39
CA GLU A 171 3.15 13.17 -6.47
C GLU A 171 3.67 12.81 -5.07
N PHE A 172 4.79 12.09 -4.98
CA PHE A 172 5.44 11.81 -3.69
C PHE A 172 5.90 13.10 -2.99
N SER A 173 6.46 14.05 -3.73
CA SER A 173 6.90 15.34 -3.17
C SER A 173 5.74 16.19 -2.66
N LYS A 174 4.54 16.14 -3.27
CA LYS A 174 3.34 16.85 -2.78
C LYS A 174 2.81 16.29 -1.47
N GLN A 175 2.85 14.97 -1.31
CA GLN A 175 2.54 14.32 -0.04
C GLN A 175 3.71 14.44 0.98
N GLY A 176 4.79 15.14 0.60
CA GLY A 176 5.91 15.53 1.46
C GLY A 176 7.06 14.53 1.53
N PHE A 177 7.06 13.46 0.72
CA PHE A 177 8.12 12.43 0.71
C PHE A 177 9.35 12.87 -0.09
N SER A 178 10.54 12.49 0.39
CA SER A 178 11.79 12.66 -0.37
C SER A 178 11.93 11.61 -1.48
N LEU A 179 12.91 11.81 -2.36
CA LEU A 179 13.23 10.87 -3.43
C LEU A 179 13.64 9.49 -2.88
N GLU A 180 14.42 9.49 -1.80
CA GLU A 180 14.89 8.29 -1.12
C GLU A 180 13.75 7.60 -0.36
N GLU A 181 12.84 8.35 0.28
CA GLU A 181 11.63 7.79 0.90
C GLU A 181 10.70 7.15 -0.15
N MET A 182 10.52 7.79 -1.32
CA MET A 182 9.78 7.21 -2.46
C MET A 182 10.40 5.89 -2.94
N ILE A 183 11.73 5.86 -3.16
CA ILE A 183 12.42 4.64 -3.60
C ILE A 183 12.38 3.54 -2.54
N ALA A 184 12.49 3.88 -1.25
CA ALA A 184 12.31 2.91 -0.17
C ALA A 184 10.89 2.34 -0.15
N MET A 185 9.85 3.18 -0.30
CA MET A 185 8.46 2.73 -0.34
C MET A 185 8.18 1.79 -1.52
N LEU A 186 8.66 2.12 -2.72
CA LEU A 186 8.56 1.23 -3.88
C LEU A 186 9.27 -0.10 -3.61
N ALA A 187 10.50 -0.06 -3.09
CA ALA A 187 11.28 -1.27 -2.83
C ALA A 187 10.62 -2.20 -1.82
N GLY A 188 10.21 -1.68 -0.66
CA GLY A 188 9.55 -2.48 0.36
C GLY A 188 8.12 -2.91 -0.01
N GLY A 189 7.41 -2.11 -0.80
CA GLY A 189 6.07 -2.44 -1.31
C GLY A 189 6.10 -3.51 -2.40
N HIS A 190 7.10 -3.48 -3.29
CA HIS A 190 7.22 -4.38 -4.45
C HIS A 190 8.21 -5.54 -4.23
N SER A 191 8.89 -5.62 -3.08
CA SER A 191 9.66 -6.81 -2.66
C SER A 191 8.77 -8.03 -2.35
N ILE A 192 7.45 -7.85 -2.18
CA ILE A 192 6.51 -8.93 -1.85
C ILE A 192 5.26 -8.92 -2.74
N GLY A 193 4.62 -10.08 -2.87
CA GLY A 193 3.32 -10.22 -3.52
C GLY A 193 3.38 -10.47 -5.02
N ILE A 194 2.27 -10.15 -5.70
CA ILE A 194 2.03 -10.53 -7.10
C ILE A 194 1.48 -9.36 -7.93
N CYS A 195 1.88 -9.33 -9.20
CA CYS A 195 1.28 -8.52 -10.24
C CYS A 195 0.29 -9.36 -11.07
N ARG A 196 -0.85 -8.78 -11.46
CA ARG A 196 -1.75 -9.36 -12.46
C ARG A 196 -1.27 -9.00 -13.86
N CYS A 197 -1.43 -9.91 -14.83
CA CYS A 197 -0.92 -9.71 -16.19
C CYS A 197 -1.46 -8.48 -16.93
N PHE A 198 -2.67 -8.01 -16.59
CA PHE A 198 -3.25 -6.81 -17.21
C PHE A 198 -2.49 -5.50 -16.88
N PHE A 199 -1.63 -5.50 -15.85
CA PHE A 199 -0.73 -4.38 -15.53
C PHE A 199 0.64 -4.47 -16.23
N ILE A 200 0.90 -5.52 -17.01
CA ILE A 200 2.24 -5.89 -17.45
C ILE A 200 2.39 -5.69 -18.96
N GLU A 201 3.01 -4.58 -19.32
CA GLU A 201 3.40 -4.29 -20.70
C GLU A 201 4.67 -5.06 -21.07
N THR A 202 4.54 -6.34 -21.44
CA THR A 202 5.71 -7.20 -21.76
C THR A 202 6.52 -6.73 -22.98
N ASP A 203 5.94 -5.84 -23.80
CA ASP A 203 6.58 -5.22 -24.97
C ASP A 203 7.10 -3.80 -24.72
N ALA A 204 6.79 -3.18 -23.57
CA ALA A 204 7.30 -1.87 -23.22
C ALA A 204 8.79 -1.96 -22.86
N ALA A 205 9.63 -1.25 -23.61
CA ALA A 205 11.02 -1.02 -23.21
C ALA A 205 11.08 0.08 -22.12
N PRO A 206 12.03 0.00 -21.17
CA PRO A 206 13.12 -0.96 -21.06
C PRO A 206 12.68 -2.29 -20.41
N ILE A 207 13.19 -3.42 -20.89
CA ILE A 207 13.02 -4.75 -20.28
C ILE A 207 14.23 -5.62 -20.63
N ASP A 208 14.66 -6.48 -19.71
CA ASP A 208 15.68 -7.48 -20.00
C ASP A 208 15.15 -8.55 -21.00
N PRO A 209 15.89 -8.95 -22.05
CA PRO A 209 15.38 -9.86 -23.07
C PRO A 209 15.05 -11.28 -22.57
N GLU A 210 15.78 -11.79 -21.58
CA GLU A 210 15.50 -13.11 -20.99
C GLU A 210 14.27 -13.02 -20.10
N TYR A 211 14.18 -11.98 -19.26
CA TYR A 211 13.02 -11.70 -18.43
C TYR A 211 11.76 -11.49 -19.29
N ARG A 212 11.84 -10.74 -20.40
CA ARG A 212 10.75 -10.58 -21.37
C ARG A 212 10.23 -11.93 -21.85
N LYS A 213 11.12 -12.85 -22.26
CA LYS A 213 10.73 -14.19 -22.70
C LYS A 213 9.97 -14.95 -21.59
N ASN A 214 10.42 -14.85 -20.34
CA ASN A 214 9.81 -15.55 -19.20
C ASN A 214 8.45 -14.94 -18.83
N ILE A 215 8.36 -13.61 -18.75
CA ILE A 215 7.13 -12.90 -18.36
C ILE A 215 6.06 -12.93 -19.46
N SER A 216 6.42 -12.85 -20.75
CA SER A 216 5.48 -13.07 -21.86
C SER A 216 4.99 -14.52 -21.96
N ALA A 217 5.72 -15.50 -21.42
CA ALA A 217 5.25 -16.88 -21.32
C ALA A 217 4.26 -17.09 -20.16
N ALA A 218 4.40 -16.32 -19.07
CA ALA A 218 3.44 -16.32 -17.96
C ALA A 218 2.19 -15.46 -18.25
N CYS A 219 2.37 -14.36 -18.97
CA CYS A 219 1.32 -13.44 -19.43
C CYS A 219 1.14 -13.56 -20.94
N ASP A 220 0.50 -14.65 -21.36
CA ASP A 220 0.36 -15.12 -22.75
C ASP A 220 -0.61 -14.30 -23.62
N GLY A 221 -0.68 -12.99 -23.39
CA GLY A 221 -1.69 -12.09 -23.97
C GLY A 221 -3.07 -12.18 -23.31
N LYS A 222 -3.20 -12.85 -22.16
CA LYS A 222 -4.43 -12.91 -21.36
C LYS A 222 -4.30 -12.15 -20.03
N ASP A 223 -5.31 -11.34 -19.73
CA ASP A 223 -5.42 -10.51 -18.52
C ASP A 223 -5.63 -11.30 -17.21
N SER A 224 -5.77 -12.64 -17.31
CA SER A 224 -6.11 -13.53 -16.20
C SER A 224 -4.91 -14.07 -15.41
N GLY A 225 -3.69 -13.97 -15.94
CA GLY A 225 -2.50 -14.50 -15.26
C GLY A 225 -1.98 -13.63 -14.11
N THR A 226 -1.05 -14.18 -13.34
CA THR A 226 -0.29 -13.48 -12.30
C THR A 226 1.18 -13.89 -12.32
N VAL A 227 2.05 -12.97 -11.92
CA VAL A 227 3.49 -13.22 -11.68
C VAL A 227 3.88 -12.60 -10.34
N PRO A 228 4.94 -13.06 -9.67
CA PRO A 228 5.49 -12.36 -8.52
C PRO A 228 5.92 -10.92 -8.83
N MET A 229 5.79 -10.01 -7.86
CA MET A 229 6.44 -8.69 -7.96
C MET A 229 7.95 -8.81 -7.86
N ASP A 230 8.44 -9.55 -6.86
CA ASP A 230 9.83 -9.98 -6.77
C ASP A 230 9.96 -11.45 -7.21
N SER A 231 10.83 -11.72 -8.19
CA SER A 231 11.03 -13.07 -8.74
C SER A 231 12.05 -13.92 -7.97
N VAL A 232 12.80 -13.32 -7.04
CA VAL A 232 13.83 -13.96 -6.21
C VAL A 232 13.27 -14.35 -4.85
N SER A 233 12.53 -13.46 -4.18
CA SER A 233 12.07 -13.65 -2.80
C SER A 233 10.61 -13.21 -2.57
N PRO A 234 9.64 -13.76 -3.33
CA PRO A 234 8.28 -13.23 -3.52
C PRO A 234 7.39 -12.99 -2.28
N ASN A 235 7.78 -13.51 -1.11
CA ASN A 235 7.05 -13.39 0.16
C ASN A 235 7.95 -12.93 1.32
N VAL A 236 9.18 -12.48 1.03
CA VAL A 236 10.15 -12.00 2.01
C VAL A 236 10.42 -10.53 1.74
N PHE A 237 10.40 -9.71 2.78
CA PHE A 237 10.80 -8.31 2.68
C PHE A 237 12.34 -8.25 2.71
N ASP A 238 12.97 -7.88 1.60
CA ASP A 238 14.42 -7.67 1.52
C ASP A 238 14.80 -6.62 0.46
N GLY A 239 16.06 -6.60 0.00
CA GLY A 239 16.59 -5.62 -0.95
C GLY A 239 16.71 -6.09 -2.41
N THR A 240 16.21 -7.28 -2.76
CA THR A 240 16.31 -7.86 -4.12
C THR A 240 15.64 -6.99 -5.20
N TYR A 241 14.60 -6.24 -4.83
CA TYR A 241 13.99 -5.19 -5.66
C TYR A 241 15.01 -4.29 -6.35
N PHE A 242 16.04 -3.80 -5.63
CA PHE A 242 17.00 -2.85 -6.21
C PHE A 242 17.77 -3.45 -7.38
N ALA A 243 18.26 -4.68 -7.19
CA ALA A 243 18.97 -5.42 -8.23
C ALA A 243 18.05 -5.76 -9.42
N LEU A 244 16.80 -6.17 -9.17
CA LEU A 244 15.83 -6.46 -10.23
C LEU A 244 15.44 -5.20 -11.02
N ALA A 245 15.21 -4.07 -10.36
CA ALA A 245 14.88 -2.80 -11.00
C ALA A 245 16.03 -2.31 -11.90
N LEU A 246 17.27 -2.29 -11.37
CA LEU A 246 18.48 -1.93 -12.13
C LEU A 246 18.74 -2.90 -13.29
N ALA A 247 18.46 -4.19 -13.11
CA ALA A 247 18.55 -5.21 -14.15
C ALA A 247 17.37 -5.21 -15.15
N LYS A 248 16.33 -4.37 -14.95
CA LYS A 248 15.10 -4.29 -15.78
C LYS A 248 14.30 -5.60 -15.77
N LYS A 249 14.31 -6.29 -14.63
CA LYS A 249 13.67 -7.59 -14.34
C LYS A 249 12.48 -7.46 -13.36
N MET A 250 11.75 -6.34 -13.44
CA MET A 250 10.54 -6.06 -12.66
C MET A 250 9.28 -6.11 -13.55
N PRO A 251 8.09 -6.53 -13.05
CA PRO A 251 6.89 -6.63 -13.88
C PRO A 251 6.39 -5.28 -14.40
N LEU A 252 6.29 -4.28 -13.53
CA LEU A 252 5.71 -2.98 -13.86
C LEU A 252 6.68 -2.13 -14.69
N THR A 253 6.15 -1.29 -15.57
CA THR A 253 6.96 -0.39 -16.41
C THR A 253 7.66 0.66 -15.54
N ILE A 254 6.98 1.25 -14.55
CA ILE A 254 7.56 2.24 -13.64
C ILE A 254 8.79 1.72 -12.87
N ASP A 255 8.76 0.49 -12.33
CA ASP A 255 9.90 -0.08 -11.58
C ASP A 255 11.16 -0.21 -12.46
N ARG A 256 10.97 -0.55 -13.75
CA ARG A 256 12.05 -0.64 -14.74
C ARG A 256 12.56 0.74 -15.16
N LEU A 257 11.70 1.77 -15.14
CA LEU A 257 12.07 3.15 -15.44
C LEU A 257 12.82 3.83 -14.29
N VAL A 258 12.45 3.61 -13.02
CA VAL A 258 13.22 4.16 -11.87
C VAL A 258 14.62 3.53 -11.77
N GLY A 259 14.81 2.30 -12.25
CA GLY A 259 16.12 1.69 -12.45
C GLY A 259 16.98 2.30 -13.57
N MET A 260 16.48 3.28 -14.31
CA MET A 260 17.18 3.93 -15.44
C MET A 260 17.14 5.47 -15.43
N ASP A 261 16.23 6.11 -14.71
CA ASP A 261 16.15 7.57 -14.66
C ASP A 261 17.38 8.16 -13.93
N PRO A 262 18.04 9.21 -14.48
CA PRO A 262 19.28 9.78 -13.92
C PRO A 262 19.18 10.32 -12.48
N LYS A 263 17.97 10.56 -11.95
CA LYS A 263 17.77 10.99 -10.56
C LYS A 263 17.62 9.81 -9.61
N THR A 264 16.89 8.76 -10.01
CA THR A 264 16.60 7.60 -9.15
C THR A 264 17.68 6.53 -9.23
N GLU A 265 18.26 6.26 -10.40
CA GLU A 265 19.26 5.19 -10.58
C GLU A 265 20.44 5.29 -9.58
N PRO A 266 21.00 6.48 -9.26
CA PRO A 266 22.05 6.61 -8.22
C PRO A 266 21.56 6.21 -6.81
N VAL A 267 20.30 6.47 -6.49
CA VAL A 267 19.68 6.10 -5.20
C VAL A 267 19.50 4.59 -5.12
N LEU A 268 18.98 3.95 -6.18
CA LEU A 268 18.85 2.49 -6.23
C LEU A 268 20.21 1.80 -6.12
N LYS A 269 21.24 2.28 -6.82
CA LYS A 269 22.61 1.73 -6.71
C LYS A 269 23.20 1.87 -5.31
N ALA A 270 22.91 2.97 -4.61
CA ALA A 270 23.35 3.16 -3.24
C ALA A 270 22.66 2.17 -2.27
N MET A 271 21.36 1.93 -2.45
CA MET A 271 20.59 0.97 -1.64
C MET A 271 20.92 -0.50 -1.99
N GLU A 272 21.16 -0.83 -3.26
CA GLU A 272 21.66 -2.16 -3.68
C GLU A 272 23.01 -2.48 -3.04
N ALA A 273 23.93 -1.51 -3.03
CA ALA A 273 25.25 -1.68 -2.41
C ALA A 273 25.20 -1.78 -0.87
N LYS A 274 24.12 -1.31 -0.24
CA LYS A 274 23.90 -1.34 1.21
C LYS A 274 22.42 -1.57 1.57
N PRO A 275 21.87 -2.79 1.42
CA PRO A 275 20.45 -3.03 1.69
C PRO A 275 20.04 -2.77 3.14
N ALA A 276 21.00 -2.78 4.07
CA ALA A 276 20.79 -2.42 5.47
C ALA A 276 20.38 -0.95 5.68
N ASP A 277 20.75 -0.04 4.78
CA ASP A 277 20.41 1.40 4.88
C ASP A 277 18.94 1.64 4.45
N PHE A 278 18.35 0.75 3.64
CA PHE A 278 16.97 0.81 3.18
C PHE A 278 15.95 0.49 4.29
N VAL A 279 16.23 -0.52 5.12
CA VAL A 279 15.32 -1.02 6.17
C VAL A 279 14.83 0.09 7.14
N PRO A 280 15.69 0.91 7.77
CA PRO A 280 15.23 2.00 8.65
C PRO A 280 14.56 3.16 7.88
N LEU A 281 14.91 3.36 6.61
CA LEU A 281 14.27 4.38 5.78
C LEU A 281 12.85 3.98 5.37
N PHE A 282 12.62 2.71 5.07
CA PHE A 282 11.28 2.17 4.83
C PHE A 282 10.41 2.29 6.08
N ALA A 283 10.92 1.90 7.26
CA ALA A 283 10.23 2.06 8.54
C ALA A 283 9.74 3.52 8.75
N LYS A 284 10.65 4.48 8.62
CA LYS A 284 10.35 5.92 8.70
C LYS A 284 9.34 6.39 7.64
N SER A 285 9.43 5.85 6.43
CA SER A 285 8.49 6.19 5.35
C SER A 285 7.08 5.66 5.63
N MET A 286 6.95 4.46 6.20
CA MET A 286 5.67 3.88 6.60
C MET A 286 5.07 4.56 7.83
N GLU A 287 5.88 4.93 8.83
CA GLU A 287 5.47 5.81 9.94
C GLU A 287 4.87 7.12 9.41
N LYS A 288 5.59 7.79 8.51
CA LYS A 288 5.19 9.04 7.87
C LYS A 288 3.94 8.90 6.99
N LEU A 289 3.84 7.80 6.22
CA LEU A 289 2.64 7.47 5.47
C LEU A 289 1.45 7.34 6.40
N SER A 290 1.57 6.60 7.50
CA SER A 290 0.47 6.32 8.43
C SER A 290 -0.16 7.57 9.05
N VAL A 291 0.52 8.72 9.06
CA VAL A 291 0.02 9.98 9.66
C VAL A 291 -0.43 11.00 8.61
N LEU A 292 -0.51 10.60 7.34
CA LEU A 292 -0.87 11.49 6.23
C LEU A 292 -2.36 11.89 6.30
N LYS A 293 -2.62 13.19 6.52
CA LYS A 293 -3.96 13.82 6.49
C LYS A 293 -5.04 13.13 7.37
N VAL A 294 -4.61 12.55 8.48
CA VAL A 294 -5.50 11.80 9.40
C VAL A 294 -6.63 12.65 9.99
N LEU A 295 -7.81 12.04 10.13
CA LEU A 295 -8.91 12.59 10.92
C LEU A 295 -8.72 12.22 12.40
N THR A 296 -9.02 13.14 13.33
CA THR A 296 -8.83 12.92 14.78
C THR A 296 -9.94 13.52 15.62
N GLY A 297 -10.13 13.00 16.83
CA GLY A 297 -11.03 13.57 17.85
C GLY A 297 -12.52 13.55 17.53
N LYS A 298 -13.02 14.58 16.86
CA LYS A 298 -14.43 14.71 16.44
C LYS A 298 -14.61 14.75 14.93
N ASP A 299 -13.52 14.87 14.18
CA ASP A 299 -13.54 14.83 12.73
C ASP A 299 -13.61 13.36 12.31
N GLY A 300 -14.59 12.98 11.51
CA GLY A 300 -14.86 11.57 11.19
C GLY A 300 -15.58 10.79 12.31
N GLU A 301 -15.79 9.50 12.08
CA GLU A 301 -16.49 8.59 13.01
C GLU A 301 -15.64 7.41 13.52
N ILE A 302 -16.27 6.51 14.29
CA ILE A 302 -15.78 5.14 14.51
C ILE A 302 -16.87 4.26 13.93
N ARG A 303 -16.65 3.68 12.74
CA ARG A 303 -17.60 2.78 12.09
C ARG A 303 -17.82 1.52 12.95
N LYS A 304 -18.97 0.86 12.80
CA LYS A 304 -19.23 -0.48 13.37
C LYS A 304 -18.83 -1.59 12.40
N THR A 305 -19.20 -1.41 11.14
CA THR A 305 -18.85 -2.24 9.98
C THR A 305 -17.94 -1.38 9.11
N CYS A 306 -16.78 -1.86 8.67
CA CYS A 306 -15.86 -0.98 7.93
C CYS A 306 -16.38 -0.60 6.53
N SER A 307 -17.26 -1.40 5.94
CA SER A 307 -17.79 -1.16 4.59
C SER A 307 -18.92 -0.13 4.47
N GLU A 308 -19.44 0.41 5.57
CA GLU A 308 -20.56 1.35 5.58
C GLU A 308 -20.34 2.51 6.57
N PHE A 309 -20.91 3.68 6.28
CA PHE A 309 -21.03 4.76 7.26
C PHE A 309 -22.09 4.38 8.31
N ASN A 310 -21.90 4.73 9.59
CA ASN A 310 -22.90 4.41 10.63
C ASN A 310 -24.25 5.11 10.40
N ASN A 311 -24.20 6.31 9.79
CA ASN A 311 -25.36 7.10 9.41
C ASN A 311 -25.19 7.53 7.94
N PRO A 312 -25.49 6.63 6.97
CA PRO A 312 -25.36 6.97 5.55
C PRO A 312 -26.30 8.13 5.23
N GLN A 313 -25.76 9.22 4.68
CA GLN A 313 -26.61 10.36 4.31
C GLN A 313 -27.55 9.95 3.18
N ALA A 314 -28.84 10.02 3.43
CA ALA A 314 -29.85 9.92 2.39
C ALA A 314 -29.74 11.17 1.50
N SER A 315 -28.97 11.06 0.41
CA SER A 315 -28.90 12.10 -0.61
C SER A 315 -30.31 12.40 -1.12
N SER A 316 -30.72 13.66 -0.98
CA SER A 316 -32.03 14.16 -1.38
C SER A 316 -32.17 14.38 -2.89
N ASP A 317 -31.12 14.13 -3.66
CA ASP A 317 -31.10 14.37 -5.10
C ASP A 317 -31.42 13.12 -5.92
N THR A 318 -32.23 13.37 -6.95
CA THR A 318 -32.85 12.40 -7.86
C THR A 318 -31.92 11.26 -8.28
N SER A 319 -32.40 10.03 -8.16
CA SER A 319 -31.65 8.80 -8.47
C SER A 319 -31.15 8.74 -9.91
N VAL A 320 -29.88 9.10 -10.14
CA VAL A 320 -29.17 8.81 -11.38
C VAL A 320 -28.62 7.39 -11.31
N ILE A 321 -29.45 6.41 -11.68
CA ILE A 321 -29.00 5.03 -11.86
C ILE A 321 -27.97 5.02 -13.00
N ARG A 322 -26.68 4.91 -12.65
CA ARG A 322 -25.63 4.65 -13.64
C ARG A 322 -25.78 3.20 -14.10
N ILE A 323 -25.85 2.98 -15.42
CA ILE A 323 -26.10 1.65 -16.01
C ILE A 323 -25.01 0.64 -15.63
N SER A 324 -23.80 1.10 -15.27
CA SER A 324 -22.71 0.29 -14.72
C SER A 324 -23.05 -0.42 -13.39
N SER A 325 -24.08 0.03 -12.66
CA SER A 325 -24.50 -0.54 -11.38
C SER A 325 -25.54 -1.66 -11.51
N LEU A 326 -25.93 -2.04 -12.74
CA LEU A 326 -26.95 -3.05 -13.00
C LEU A 326 -26.31 -4.41 -13.29
N ASN A 327 -26.44 -5.35 -12.34
CA ASN A 327 -26.10 -6.75 -12.58
C ASN A 327 -27.16 -7.37 -13.52
N PRO A 328 -26.81 -7.88 -14.72
CA PRO A 328 -27.79 -8.39 -15.69
C PRO A 328 -28.70 -9.48 -15.12
N ASP A 329 -28.16 -10.31 -14.22
CA ASP A 329 -28.87 -11.45 -13.61
C ASP A 329 -29.98 -11.03 -12.62
N GLN A 330 -30.03 -9.76 -12.21
CA GLN A 330 -31.10 -9.23 -11.34
C GLN A 330 -32.22 -8.52 -12.10
N MET A 331 -32.03 -8.20 -13.39
CA MET A 331 -33.14 -7.81 -14.26
C MET A 331 -33.68 -9.05 -14.94
N GLY A 332 -34.90 -9.48 -14.57
CA GLY A 332 -35.57 -10.71 -15.05
C GLY A 332 -35.95 -10.72 -16.54
N LEU A 333 -34.99 -10.45 -17.41
CA LEU A 333 -35.07 -10.59 -18.86
C LEU A 333 -34.66 -12.03 -19.21
N SER A 334 -35.65 -12.89 -19.40
CA SER A 334 -35.47 -14.29 -19.79
C SER A 334 -34.50 -14.42 -20.97
N GLN A 335 -33.42 -15.19 -20.78
CA GLN A 335 -32.50 -15.52 -21.87
C GLN A 335 -33.26 -16.16 -23.06
N PRO A 336 -32.94 -15.81 -24.32
CA PRO A 336 -33.40 -16.58 -25.47
C PRO A 336 -32.89 -18.02 -25.34
N GLY A 337 -33.82 -18.95 -25.11
CA GLY A 337 -33.49 -20.31 -24.68
C GLY A 337 -32.60 -21.07 -25.67
N ALA A 338 -31.67 -21.85 -25.12
CA ALA A 338 -30.83 -22.78 -25.89
C ALA A 338 -31.70 -23.86 -26.56
N ALA A 339 -31.99 -23.68 -27.85
CA ALA A 339 -32.65 -24.69 -28.66
C ALA A 339 -31.67 -25.85 -28.96
N LYS A 340 -31.95 -27.04 -28.42
CA LYS A 340 -31.28 -28.28 -28.85
C LYS A 340 -31.61 -28.57 -30.33
N PRO A 341 -30.67 -29.16 -31.11
CA PRO A 341 -30.90 -29.43 -32.51
C PRO A 341 -31.93 -30.54 -32.70
N ALA A 342 -33.03 -30.24 -33.40
CA ALA A 342 -33.97 -31.23 -33.91
C ALA A 342 -33.66 -31.52 -35.38
N VAL A 343 -33.62 -32.81 -35.73
CA VAL A 343 -33.34 -33.29 -37.09
C VAL A 343 -34.58 -33.12 -37.97
N ALA A 344 -34.43 -32.54 -39.17
CA ALA A 344 -35.45 -32.54 -40.20
C ALA A 344 -34.83 -32.60 -41.61
N GLU A 345 -35.45 -33.42 -42.46
CA GLU A 345 -35.00 -33.93 -43.76
C GLU A 345 -34.60 -32.91 -44.85
N ALA A 346 -33.77 -33.40 -45.77
CA ALA A 346 -33.44 -32.71 -47.01
C ALA A 346 -34.55 -32.84 -48.06
N ARG A 347 -34.88 -31.73 -48.75
CA ARG A 347 -35.60 -31.76 -50.04
C ARG A 347 -34.94 -30.82 -51.05
N LYS A 348 -34.55 -31.39 -52.20
CA LYS A 348 -33.91 -30.68 -53.33
C LYS A 348 -34.92 -29.91 -54.18
N VAL A 349 -34.45 -28.84 -54.84
CA VAL A 349 -34.70 -28.33 -56.23
C VAL A 349 -34.06 -26.92 -56.26
N ALA A 350 -32.84 -26.74 -56.79
CA ALA A 350 -32.44 -26.48 -58.18
C ALA A 350 -32.00 -24.98 -58.36
N PRO A 351 -31.12 -24.63 -59.33
CA PRO A 351 -30.17 -23.52 -59.13
C PRO A 351 -30.48 -22.23 -59.92
N GLY A 352 -29.93 -21.10 -59.45
CA GLY A 352 -29.77 -19.86 -60.22
C GLY A 352 -29.49 -18.63 -59.35
N GLY A 353 -28.51 -17.80 -59.74
CA GLY A 353 -28.32 -16.44 -59.16
C GLY A 353 -27.08 -16.20 -58.29
N GLU A 354 -25.95 -16.87 -58.53
CA GLU A 354 -24.69 -16.64 -57.80
C GLU A 354 -23.96 -15.35 -58.23
N GLU A 355 -24.60 -14.18 -58.12
CA GLU A 355 -23.92 -12.88 -58.26
C GLU A 355 -24.42 -11.76 -57.32
N GLU A 356 -25.57 -11.92 -56.64
CA GLU A 356 -26.13 -10.87 -55.76
C GLU A 356 -25.70 -11.02 -54.27
N ALA A 357 -25.17 -12.18 -53.87
CA ALA A 357 -24.72 -12.45 -52.50
C ALA A 357 -23.35 -11.79 -52.17
N THR A 358 -22.41 -11.83 -53.13
CA THR A 358 -21.02 -11.38 -52.96
C THR A 358 -20.88 -9.86 -52.81
N LYS A 359 -21.91 -9.11 -53.21
CA LYS A 359 -21.98 -7.64 -53.10
C LYS A 359 -22.42 -7.17 -51.71
N ARG A 360 -23.20 -7.96 -50.97
CA ARG A 360 -23.69 -7.61 -49.62
C ARG A 360 -22.64 -7.84 -48.53
N ILE A 361 -21.87 -8.93 -48.62
CA ILE A 361 -20.78 -9.22 -47.67
C ILE A 361 -19.67 -8.16 -47.74
N ARG A 362 -19.34 -7.66 -48.94
CA ARG A 362 -18.28 -6.67 -49.14
C ARG A 362 -18.59 -5.28 -48.54
N ASN A 363 -19.87 -4.93 -48.40
CA ASN A 363 -20.29 -3.70 -47.71
C ASN A 363 -20.35 -3.88 -46.18
N ALA A 364 -20.72 -5.05 -45.67
CA ALA A 364 -20.69 -5.34 -44.24
C ALA A 364 -19.25 -5.24 -43.66
N VAL A 365 -18.25 -5.74 -44.40
CA VAL A 365 -16.82 -5.66 -44.02
C VAL A 365 -16.24 -4.24 -44.15
N LYS A 366 -16.90 -3.34 -44.89
CA LYS A 366 -16.46 -1.94 -45.01
C LYS A 366 -17.09 -1.02 -43.96
N LEU A 367 -18.20 -1.41 -43.34
CA LEU A 367 -18.84 -0.65 -42.26
C LEU A 367 -18.23 -0.93 -40.88
N THR A 368 -17.63 -2.12 -40.68
CA THR A 368 -16.93 -2.50 -39.45
C THR A 368 -15.46 -2.05 -39.38
N LYS A 369 -14.90 -1.45 -40.44
CA LYS A 369 -13.52 -0.92 -40.48
C LYS A 369 -13.40 0.59 -40.27
N THR A 370 -14.47 1.26 -39.86
CA THR A 370 -14.47 2.72 -39.58
C THR A 370 -14.86 3.06 -38.14
N PHE A 371 -14.98 2.06 -37.25
CA PHE A 371 -15.30 2.23 -35.82
C PHE A 371 -14.25 1.61 -34.89
N VAL A 372 -12.98 1.59 -35.32
CA VAL A 372 -11.83 1.32 -34.45
C VAL A 372 -10.75 2.34 -34.80
N ASN A 373 -10.86 3.55 -34.22
CA ASN A 373 -9.79 4.55 -34.05
C ASN A 373 -10.37 5.85 -33.43
N GLU A 374 -10.90 5.78 -32.21
CA GLU A 374 -11.06 6.97 -31.34
C GLU A 374 -11.27 6.55 -29.87
N ALA A 375 -10.18 6.17 -29.19
CA ALA A 375 -10.17 5.85 -27.76
C ALA A 375 -9.49 6.98 -26.96
N ALA A 376 -10.03 8.19 -27.06
CA ALA A 376 -9.61 9.36 -26.26
C ALA A 376 -10.63 10.50 -26.34
N ALA A 377 -11.79 10.38 -25.68
CA ALA A 377 -12.75 11.49 -25.57
C ALA A 377 -13.50 11.50 -24.23
N LYS A 378 -13.59 12.70 -23.64
CA LYS A 378 -14.37 13.02 -22.44
C LYS A 378 -15.83 12.58 -22.58
N VAL A 379 -16.42 12.09 -21.49
CA VAL A 379 -17.88 11.97 -21.36
C VAL A 379 -18.42 13.18 -20.60
N GLU A 380 -18.87 14.20 -21.34
CA GLU A 380 -19.87 15.16 -20.85
C GLU A 380 -21.23 14.80 -21.45
N GLY A 381 -22.31 14.96 -20.67
CA GLY A 381 -23.68 14.97 -21.19
C GLY A 381 -24.55 13.77 -20.80
N GLY A 382 -25.22 13.87 -19.64
CA GLY A 382 -26.42 13.08 -19.37
C GLY A 382 -27.64 13.63 -20.13
N VAL A 383 -28.53 12.75 -20.59
CA VAL A 383 -29.77 13.15 -21.28
C VAL A 383 -30.86 13.49 -20.27
N VAL A 384 -31.34 14.74 -20.27
CA VAL A 384 -32.51 15.16 -19.48
C VAL A 384 -33.79 14.94 -20.29
N VAL A 385 -34.61 13.97 -19.89
CA VAL A 385 -35.98 13.81 -20.43
C VAL A 385 -36.95 14.57 -19.52
N ASN A 386 -37.32 15.80 -19.92
CA ASN A 386 -38.35 16.56 -19.20
C ASN A 386 -39.74 16.28 -19.77
N LYS A 387 -40.76 16.22 -18.91
CA LYS A 387 -42.10 15.73 -19.22
C LYS A 387 -43.02 16.81 -19.82
N ALA A 388 -42.56 17.46 -20.89
CA ALA A 388 -43.38 18.31 -21.76
C ALA A 388 -42.77 18.36 -23.17
N ALA A 389 -43.54 17.97 -24.18
CA ALA A 389 -43.07 17.95 -25.56
C ALA A 389 -43.08 19.36 -26.17
N GLN A 390 -41.90 19.96 -26.40
CA GLN A 390 -41.62 20.83 -27.56
C GLN A 390 -40.11 20.78 -27.90
N ILE A 391 -39.80 20.76 -29.19
CA ILE A 391 -38.42 20.74 -29.71
C ILE A 391 -38.00 22.17 -30.06
N GLN A 392 -36.95 22.68 -29.44
CA GLN A 392 -36.21 23.86 -29.92
C GLN A 392 -34.76 23.48 -30.18
N THR A 393 -34.23 23.85 -31.35
CA THR A 393 -32.85 23.63 -31.74
C THR A 393 -31.96 24.79 -31.28
N PRO A 394 -30.85 24.55 -30.57
CA PRO A 394 -29.89 25.60 -30.24
C PRO A 394 -29.14 26.08 -31.49
N LYS A 395 -28.99 27.41 -31.63
CA LYS A 395 -28.06 28.01 -32.61
C LYS A 395 -26.62 27.89 -32.09
N PRO A 396 -25.60 27.76 -32.97
CA PRO A 396 -24.20 27.76 -32.55
C PRO A 396 -23.78 29.16 -32.08
N ASN A 397 -23.27 29.27 -30.86
CA ASN A 397 -22.64 30.48 -30.36
C ASN A 397 -21.18 30.57 -30.83
N VAL A 398 -20.82 31.72 -31.39
CA VAL A 398 -19.43 32.05 -31.77
C VAL A 398 -18.68 32.50 -30.52
N VAL A 399 -17.57 31.83 -30.20
CA VAL A 399 -16.67 32.23 -29.11
C VAL A 399 -15.66 33.27 -29.62
N PRO A 400 -15.52 34.46 -29.01
CA PRO A 400 -14.49 35.42 -29.38
C PRO A 400 -13.10 34.98 -28.89
N THR A 401 -12.10 35.06 -29.76
CA THR A 401 -10.70 34.76 -29.42
C THR A 401 -10.11 35.84 -28.50
N ILE A 402 -9.83 35.50 -27.24
CA ILE A 402 -9.08 36.37 -26.32
C ILE A 402 -7.59 36.08 -26.47
N GLN A 403 -6.78 37.10 -26.76
CA GLN A 403 -5.32 36.98 -26.81
C GLN A 403 -4.72 36.89 -25.39
N PRO A 404 -3.66 36.09 -25.17
CA PRO A 404 -2.98 36.02 -23.88
C PRO A 404 -2.21 37.32 -23.58
N PRO A 405 -2.19 37.80 -22.32
CA PRO A 405 -1.43 38.98 -21.94
C PRO A 405 0.08 38.73 -21.98
N LYS A 406 0.86 39.77 -22.30
CA LYS A 406 2.33 39.72 -22.30
C LYS A 406 2.88 39.47 -20.89
N PRO A 407 3.99 38.73 -20.74
CA PRO A 407 4.63 38.52 -19.45
C PRO A 407 5.20 39.83 -18.89
N VAL A 408 4.85 40.14 -17.64
CA VAL A 408 5.45 41.23 -16.86
C VAL A 408 6.56 40.64 -16.00
N VAL A 409 7.78 41.16 -16.14
CA VAL A 409 8.95 40.75 -15.35
C VAL A 409 8.97 41.56 -14.04
N PRO A 410 8.89 40.94 -12.84
CA PRO A 410 9.02 41.64 -11.57
C PRO A 410 10.49 41.93 -11.25
N THR A 411 10.83 43.21 -11.06
CA THR A 411 12.16 43.61 -10.58
C THR A 411 12.25 43.37 -9.07
N ILE A 412 12.98 42.32 -8.65
CA ILE A 412 13.22 42.03 -7.23
C ILE A 412 14.31 42.96 -6.69
N GLN A 413 14.02 43.75 -5.66
CA GLN A 413 15.04 44.46 -4.89
C GLN A 413 15.72 43.52 -3.89
N PRO A 414 17.04 43.63 -3.67
CA PRO A 414 17.74 42.80 -2.69
C PRO A 414 17.33 43.13 -1.24
N PRO A 415 17.26 42.14 -0.34
CA PRO A 415 16.86 42.37 1.06
C PRO A 415 17.91 43.17 1.84
N LYS A 416 17.45 44.02 2.76
CA LYS A 416 18.33 44.74 3.70
C LYS A 416 18.93 43.77 4.71
N VAL A 417 20.26 43.81 4.85
CA VAL A 417 21.00 43.05 5.87
C VAL A 417 20.72 43.62 7.26
N VAL A 418 20.29 42.76 8.19
CA VAL A 418 20.17 43.08 9.62
C VAL A 418 21.41 42.53 10.35
N PRO A 419 22.08 43.29 11.24
CA PRO A 419 23.25 42.78 11.97
C PRO A 419 22.89 41.65 12.94
N ILE A 420 23.66 40.56 12.90
CA ILE A 420 23.54 39.44 13.84
C ILE A 420 24.34 39.76 15.10
N ILE A 421 23.71 39.67 16.27
CA ILE A 421 24.36 39.81 17.58
C ILE A 421 24.95 38.43 17.98
N PRO A 422 26.25 38.31 18.26
CA PRO A 422 26.86 37.03 18.67
C PRO A 422 26.50 36.67 20.13
N PRO A 423 26.32 35.38 20.46
CA PRO A 423 26.08 34.92 21.83
C PRO A 423 27.36 34.95 22.69
N PRO A 424 27.23 34.98 24.04
CA PRO A 424 28.37 35.07 24.95
C PRO A 424 29.18 33.77 25.04
N ASN A 425 30.50 33.91 25.24
CA ASN A 425 31.45 32.81 25.35
C ASN A 425 31.21 31.93 26.60
N ILE A 426 31.10 30.61 26.39
CA ILE A 426 31.21 29.61 27.45
C ILE A 426 32.66 29.08 27.47
N VAL A 427 33.34 29.22 28.60
CA VAL A 427 34.70 28.71 28.81
C VAL A 427 34.62 27.30 29.41
N VAL A 428 35.26 26.33 28.76
CA VAL A 428 35.40 24.95 29.25
C VAL A 428 36.87 24.69 29.58
N PRO A 429 37.23 24.23 30.79
CA PRO A 429 38.61 23.92 31.14
C PRO A 429 39.06 22.57 30.55
N PRO A 430 40.36 22.38 30.26
CA PRO A 430 40.86 21.17 29.62
C PRO A 430 41.02 20.01 30.61
N ILE A 431 40.71 18.78 30.16
CA ILE A 431 41.05 17.55 30.87
C ILE A 431 42.19 16.86 30.10
N GLY A 432 43.32 16.69 30.78
CA GLY A 432 44.45 15.89 30.29
C GLY A 432 45.29 15.42 31.48
N GLY A 433 45.56 14.12 31.58
CA GLY A 433 46.30 13.53 32.69
C GLY A 433 46.09 12.02 32.78
N GLU A 434 47.00 11.25 32.18
CA GLU A 434 47.15 9.82 32.47
C GLU A 434 47.80 9.61 33.85
N VAL A 435 47.54 8.47 34.49
CA VAL A 435 48.54 7.43 34.85
C VAL A 435 47.88 6.34 35.73
N ARG A 436 48.40 5.11 35.66
CA ARG A 436 47.83 3.87 36.25
C ARG A 436 48.43 3.50 37.63
N LYS A 437 47.75 2.52 38.28
CA LYS A 437 48.18 1.64 39.41
C LYS A 437 48.07 2.29 40.82
N GLU A 438 47.79 1.60 41.92
CA GLU A 438 47.93 0.15 42.29
C GLU A 438 46.66 -0.50 42.92
N ALA A 439 46.80 -1.64 43.61
CA ALA A 439 45.77 -2.62 43.97
C ALA A 439 45.27 -2.56 45.44
N GLY A 440 44.15 -3.24 45.78
CA GLY A 440 43.77 -3.49 47.18
C GLY A 440 42.34 -3.95 47.52
N VAL A 441 42.01 -5.24 47.30
CA VAL A 441 41.35 -6.19 48.25
C VAL A 441 40.03 -5.86 49.02
N GLN A 442 39.11 -6.86 49.07
CA GLN A 442 37.96 -7.09 50.01
C GLN A 442 36.69 -6.19 49.90
N ALA A 443 35.49 -6.56 50.42
CA ALA A 443 34.76 -7.85 50.48
C ALA A 443 33.34 -7.66 51.13
N ALA A 444 32.36 -8.47 50.72
CA ALA A 444 31.12 -8.86 51.45
C ALA A 444 30.05 -7.79 51.86
N GLY A 445 28.83 -8.27 52.17
CA GLY A 445 27.78 -7.50 52.88
C GLY A 445 26.50 -7.19 52.07
N GLN A 446 25.64 -8.17 51.76
CA GLN A 446 24.40 -8.53 52.51
C GLN A 446 23.21 -7.56 52.42
N VAL A 447 22.06 -8.11 52.00
CA VAL A 447 20.71 -7.51 52.04
C VAL A 447 20.12 -7.67 53.44
N SER A 448 19.36 -6.67 53.93
CA SER A 448 18.46 -6.82 55.07
C SER A 448 17.02 -6.90 54.58
N GLY A 449 16.30 -7.95 54.97
CA GLY A 449 14.89 -8.17 54.63
C GLY A 449 13.96 -7.89 55.80
N THR A 450 12.66 -7.82 55.51
CA THR A 450 11.57 -7.87 56.51
C THR A 450 11.08 -9.32 56.66
N ALA A 451 10.64 -9.70 57.87
CA ALA A 451 10.41 -11.10 58.23
C ALA A 451 9.05 -11.37 58.92
N ALA A 452 8.50 -12.55 58.61
CA ALA A 452 7.51 -13.35 59.37
C ALA A 452 6.11 -12.72 59.60
N THR A 453 5.02 -13.46 59.87
CA THR A 453 4.78 -14.89 60.23
C THR A 453 3.52 -15.42 59.47
N ASN A 454 3.00 -16.66 59.52
CA ASN A 454 3.33 -17.94 60.21
C ASN A 454 2.61 -19.14 59.50
N LYS A 455 3.15 -20.37 59.65
CA LYS A 455 2.53 -21.72 59.83
C LYS A 455 1.18 -22.15 59.15
N ALA A 456 0.93 -23.42 58.79
CA ALA A 456 1.74 -24.67 58.79
C ALA A 456 1.02 -25.87 58.09
N ALA A 457 1.82 -26.89 57.70
CA ALA A 457 1.49 -28.33 57.49
C ALA A 457 0.44 -28.75 56.41
N GLY A 458 0.58 -29.89 55.71
CA GLY A 458 1.68 -30.85 55.65
C GLY A 458 1.41 -32.05 54.69
N ILE A 459 2.49 -32.54 54.06
CA ILE A 459 2.86 -33.94 53.69
C ILE A 459 1.75 -35.00 53.44
N ASP A 460 1.77 -35.62 52.25
CA ASP A 460 1.95 -37.10 52.10
C ASP A 460 2.50 -37.48 50.70
N GLU A 461 3.14 -38.65 50.58
CA GLU A 461 3.76 -39.21 49.37
C GLU A 461 2.88 -40.29 48.68
N SER A 462 3.26 -40.77 47.49
CA SER A 462 3.79 -42.16 47.34
C SER A 462 3.83 -42.73 45.89
N LYS A 463 4.80 -43.66 45.70
CA LYS A 463 4.99 -44.68 44.61
C LYS A 463 5.62 -44.18 43.28
N LEU A 464 6.82 -44.62 42.87
CA LEU A 464 7.37 -45.98 42.54
C LEU A 464 6.67 -46.65 41.32
N THR A 465 7.34 -47.26 40.32
CA THR A 465 8.77 -47.60 40.07
C THR A 465 9.03 -48.08 38.62
N ALA A 466 10.29 -47.94 38.12
CA ALA A 466 11.06 -48.89 37.25
C ALA A 466 10.49 -49.35 35.87
N ALA A 467 11.25 -49.80 34.86
CA ALA A 467 12.68 -49.78 34.44
C ALA A 467 12.73 -50.27 32.96
N GLY A 468 13.80 -50.18 32.15
CA GLY A 468 15.14 -49.57 32.26
C GLY A 468 16.09 -50.04 31.11
N ASN A 469 17.31 -49.47 31.03
CA ASN A 469 18.60 -49.93 30.41
C ASN A 469 18.64 -50.59 28.99
N LYS A 470 19.66 -50.45 28.13
CA LYS A 470 21.16 -50.36 28.24
C LYS A 470 21.73 -49.56 27.01
N ILE A 471 22.80 -48.73 27.08
CA ILE A 471 24.28 -49.04 27.04
C ILE A 471 24.74 -49.68 25.71
N LEU A 472 25.77 -49.29 24.94
CA LEU A 472 26.82 -48.21 24.91
C LEU A 472 27.27 -48.03 23.40
N GLY A 473 28.31 -47.32 22.92
CA GLY A 473 29.40 -46.51 23.52
C GLY A 473 30.53 -46.10 22.53
N ASP A 474 31.26 -45.03 22.87
CA ASP A 474 32.64 -44.59 22.52
C ASP A 474 33.14 -44.24 21.09
N GLU A 475 34.08 -43.26 21.11
CA GLU A 475 34.93 -42.60 20.08
C GLU A 475 36.12 -43.50 19.59
N PRO A 476 37.12 -43.09 18.72
CA PRO A 476 37.66 -41.74 18.46
C PRO A 476 38.14 -41.38 17.01
N ALA A 477 38.76 -40.21 16.85
CA ALA A 477 39.30 -39.61 15.62
C ALA A 477 40.63 -40.18 15.06
N SER A 478 40.98 -39.91 13.78
CA SER A 478 42.35 -39.56 13.33
C SER A 478 42.58 -39.19 11.83
N LYS A 479 43.41 -38.15 11.61
CA LYS A 479 44.52 -37.95 10.62
C LYS A 479 44.32 -37.89 9.07
N LEU A 480 44.83 -36.76 8.53
CA LEU A 480 45.44 -36.48 7.19
C LEU A 480 46.73 -37.33 6.94
N PRO A 481 47.33 -37.50 5.70
CA PRO A 481 47.88 -36.42 4.84
C PRO A 481 48.11 -36.67 3.30
N GLY A 482 48.72 -35.69 2.59
CA GLY A 482 49.28 -35.76 1.20
C GLY A 482 48.40 -35.06 0.14
N GLY A 483 48.86 -34.22 -0.82
CA GLY A 483 50.13 -34.14 -1.58
C GLY A 483 49.93 -34.79 -2.97
N GLU A 484 50.30 -34.25 -4.15
CA GLU A 484 51.21 -33.14 -4.52
C GLU A 484 51.04 -32.74 -6.04
N THR A 485 51.18 -31.45 -6.39
CA THR A 485 51.67 -30.83 -7.68
C THR A 485 51.15 -31.15 -9.11
N THR A 486 51.36 -30.14 -9.99
CA THR A 486 51.30 -30.09 -11.49
C THR A 486 49.90 -30.11 -12.14
N ASP A 487 49.61 -29.43 -13.27
CA ASP A 487 50.46 -28.61 -14.15
C ASP A 487 49.67 -27.46 -14.84
N ARG A 488 50.37 -26.44 -15.39
CA ARG A 488 49.79 -25.43 -16.30
C ARG A 488 49.97 -25.90 -17.76
N PRO A 489 49.05 -25.57 -18.68
CA PRO A 489 49.41 -24.48 -19.60
C PRO A 489 48.23 -23.61 -20.09
N THR A 490 48.45 -22.29 -20.11
CA THR A 490 47.80 -21.38 -21.05
C THR A 490 48.32 -21.59 -22.48
N PRO A 491 47.52 -21.32 -23.52
CA PRO A 491 48.04 -20.42 -24.54
C PRO A 491 47.04 -19.39 -25.13
N LYS A 492 47.55 -18.15 -25.20
CA LYS A 492 47.49 -17.20 -26.33
C LYS A 492 46.13 -16.65 -26.81
N LEU A 493 46.00 -15.35 -26.54
CA LEU A 493 45.42 -14.32 -27.41
C LEU A 493 45.74 -14.53 -28.91
N ARG A 494 44.75 -14.24 -29.76
CA ARG A 494 44.97 -13.71 -31.12
C ARG A 494 43.84 -12.75 -31.47
N GLY A 495 44.18 -11.54 -31.88
CA GLY A 495 43.23 -10.56 -32.42
C GLY A 495 43.41 -10.38 -33.93
N ALA A 496 42.30 -10.12 -34.62
CA ALA A 496 42.14 -9.46 -35.91
C ALA A 496 40.61 -9.31 -36.10
N ALA A 497 40.03 -8.10 -36.07
CA ALA A 497 40.07 -7.08 -37.13
C ALA A 497 39.28 -7.49 -38.39
N GLN A 498 37.98 -7.19 -38.38
CA GLN A 498 37.26 -6.43 -39.42
C GLN A 498 36.01 -5.80 -38.81
#